data_AF-A0A9E0RNU5-F1
#
_entry.id   AF-A0A9E0RNU5-F1
#
_cell.length_a   1.000
_cell.length_b   1.000
_cell.length_c   1.000
_cell.angle_alpha   90.00
_cell.angle_beta   90.00
_cell.angle_gamma   90.00
#
_symmetry.space_group_name_H-M   'P 1'
#
loop_
_entity.id
_entity.type
_entity.pdbx_description
1 polymer ?
#
loop_
_entity_poly.entity_id
_entity_poly.type
_entity_poly.pdbx_seq_one_letter_code
_entity_poly.pdbx_strand_id
1 'polypeptide(L)' 'YVASRFAHFMASPEMDRYALPGLPALNFVLHHALGGGGVASLRNDPQAKGYAQILLDTPVSIPAQLLED' A
#
# COMPACT_ATOMS: atom_id res chain seq x y z
N TYR A 1 -4.35 -2.38 -8.07
CA TYR A 1 -3.46 -3.13 -7.17
C TYR A 1 -3.49 -2.60 -5.74
N VAL A 2 -3.10 -1.34 -5.45
CA VAL A 2 -3.01 -0.83 -4.06
C VAL A 2 -4.33 -0.96 -3.29
N ALA A 3 -5.42 -0.34 -3.76
CA ALA A 3 -6.72 -0.41 -3.09
C ALA A 3 -7.20 -1.87 -2.87
N SER A 4 -7.07 -2.73 -3.88
CA SER A 4 -7.44 -4.15 -3.76
C SER A 4 -6.55 -4.90 -2.77
N ARG A 5 -5.24 -4.60 -2.74
CA ARG A 5 -4.28 -5.25 -1.83
C ARG A 5 -4.54 -4.87 -0.38
N PHE A 6 -4.99 -3.66 -0.11
CA PHE A 6 -5.28 -3.15 1.24
C PHE A 6 -6.74 -3.27 1.67
N ALA A 7 -7.63 -3.84 0.84
CA ALA A 7 -9.07 -3.90 1.11
C ALA A 7 -9.42 -4.50 2.49
N HIS A 8 -8.63 -5.46 2.98
CA HIS A 8 -8.82 -6.09 4.29
C HIS A 8 -8.46 -5.20 5.50
N PHE A 9 -7.81 -4.05 5.27
CA PHE A 9 -7.54 -3.05 6.30
C PHE A 9 -8.50 -1.86 6.25
N MET A 10 -9.20 -1.65 5.14
CA MET A 10 -9.99 -0.44 4.90
C MET A 10 -11.48 -0.70 5.15
N ALA A 11 -12.16 0.27 5.74
CA ALA A 11 -13.62 0.20 5.98
C ALA A 11 -14.45 0.59 4.73
N SER A 12 -13.82 1.27 3.77
CA SER A 12 -14.36 1.67 2.48
C SER A 12 -13.24 1.60 1.43
N PRO A 13 -13.53 1.60 0.11
CA PRO A 13 -12.50 1.63 -0.92
C PRO A 13 -11.90 3.03 -1.15
N GLU A 14 -12.20 4.00 -0.29
CA GLU A 14 -11.80 5.39 -0.47
C GLU A 14 -10.28 5.57 -0.35
N MET A 15 -9.68 6.12 -1.40
CA MET A 15 -8.24 6.30 -1.50
C MET A 15 -7.92 7.48 -2.40
N ASP A 16 -6.99 8.32 -1.96
CA ASP A 16 -6.39 9.34 -2.80
C ASP A 16 -5.02 8.92 -3.33
N ARG A 17 -4.68 9.42 -4.52
CA ARG A 17 -3.39 9.20 -5.16
C ARG A 17 -2.82 10.52 -5.66
N TYR A 18 -1.60 10.81 -5.25
CA TYR A 18 -0.86 12.01 -5.63
C TYR A 18 0.46 11.63 -6.31
N ALA A 19 0.87 12.40 -7.30
CA ALA A 19 2.25 12.35 -7.77
C ALA A 19 3.16 13.00 -6.72
N LEU A 20 4.35 12.44 -6.49
CA LEU A 20 5.33 13.00 -5.57
C LEU A 20 6.38 13.81 -6.36
N PRO A 21 6.40 15.15 -6.28
CA PRO A 21 7.34 15.94 -7.07
C PRO A 21 8.80 15.61 -6.74
N GLY A 22 9.64 15.52 -7.78
CA GLY A 22 11.08 15.25 -7.62
C GLY A 22 11.44 13.77 -7.44
N LEU A 23 10.47 12.86 -7.40
CA LEU A 23 10.70 11.42 -7.36
C LEU A 23 9.83 10.72 -8.40
N PRO A 24 10.29 9.61 -9.00
CA PRO A 24 9.45 8.74 -9.81
C PRO A 24 8.52 7.91 -8.92
N ALA A 25 7.69 8.58 -8.10
CA ALA A 25 6.92 7.98 -7.03
C ALA A 25 5.50 8.55 -6.94
N LEU A 26 4.63 7.77 -6.30
CA LEU A 26 3.25 8.13 -6.00
C LEU A 26 3.03 8.05 -4.49
N ASN A 27 2.26 8.98 -3.94
CA ASN A 27 1.77 8.92 -2.56
C ASN A 27 0.30 8.46 -2.56
N PHE A 28 -0.01 7.45 -1.76
CA PHE A 28 -1.36 6.92 -1.60
C PHE A 28 -1.86 7.18 -0.18
N VAL A 29 -3.03 7.80 -0.07
CA VAL A 29 -3.73 7.99 1.21
C VAL A 29 -4.85 6.96 1.29
N LEU A 30 -4.71 5.99 2.19
CA LEU A 30 -5.73 4.97 2.45
C LEU A 30 -6.63 5.41 3.59
N HIS A 31 -7.88 5.79 3.29
CA HIS A 31 -8.79 6.30 4.31
C HIS A 31 -9.26 5.18 5.25
N HIS A 32 -9.35 5.49 6.54
CA HIS A 32 -9.76 4.58 7.61
C HIS A 32 -8.96 3.26 7.71
N ALA A 33 -7.77 3.19 7.09
CA ALA A 33 -6.96 1.97 7.02
C ALA A 33 -6.28 1.59 8.34
N LEU A 34 -6.31 2.45 9.36
CA LEU A 34 -5.66 2.19 10.66
C LEU A 34 -6.61 1.75 11.78
N GLY A 35 -7.92 1.74 11.57
CA GLY A 35 -8.89 1.29 12.58
C GLY A 35 -8.84 2.10 13.87
N GLY A 36 -8.70 3.43 13.76
CA GLY A 36 -8.55 4.35 14.90
C GLY A 36 -7.10 4.75 15.21
N GLY A 37 -6.11 4.14 14.56
CA GLY A 37 -4.70 4.53 14.67
C GLY A 37 -4.02 4.06 15.95
N GLY A 38 -2.81 4.57 16.20
CA GLY A 38 -1.88 4.05 17.22
C GLY A 38 -2.43 3.89 18.64
N VAL A 39 -3.39 4.72 19.06
CA VAL A 39 -3.92 4.72 20.43
C VAL A 39 -5.21 3.89 20.56
N ALA A 40 -5.96 3.71 19.47
CA ALA A 40 -7.31 3.13 19.52
C ALA A 40 -7.44 1.82 18.72
N SER A 41 -6.48 1.49 17.87
CA SER A 41 -6.54 0.33 17.00
C SER A 41 -6.12 -0.95 17.71
N LEU A 42 -6.91 -2.01 17.56
CA LEU A 42 -6.60 -3.36 18.03
C LEU A 42 -5.75 -4.16 17.02
N ARG A 43 -5.29 -3.52 15.94
CA ARG A 43 -4.50 -4.17 14.90
C ARG A 43 -3.08 -4.42 15.37
N ASN A 44 -2.47 -5.48 14.85
CA ASN A 44 -1.07 -5.82 15.11
C ASN A 44 -0.09 -4.68 14.71
N ASP A 45 -0.42 -3.95 13.63
CA ASP A 45 0.32 -2.76 13.21
C ASP A 45 -0.63 -1.56 13.16
N PRO A 46 -0.87 -0.89 14.31
CA PRO A 46 -1.84 0.19 14.42
C PRO A 46 -1.35 1.51 13.80
N GLN A 47 -0.07 1.60 13.42
CA GLN A 47 0.54 2.76 12.78
C GLN A 47 0.91 2.51 11.31
N ALA A 48 0.59 1.33 10.76
CA ALA A 48 0.91 0.91 9.40
C ALA A 48 2.39 1.00 9.02
N LYS A 49 3.31 0.90 9.98
CA LYS A 49 4.76 0.96 9.71
C LYS A 49 5.26 -0.22 8.87
N GLY A 50 4.59 -1.37 8.99
CA GLY A 50 4.84 -2.56 8.21
C GLY A 50 4.09 -2.62 6.88
N TYR A 51 3.15 -1.71 6.60
CA TYR A 51 2.31 -1.79 5.39
C TYR A 51 3.14 -1.65 4.11
N ALA A 52 4.27 -0.94 4.15
CA ALA A 52 5.20 -0.86 3.03
C ALA A 52 5.74 -2.25 2.62
N GLN A 53 5.91 -3.19 3.56
CA GLN A 53 6.34 -4.55 3.26
C GLN A 53 5.31 -5.32 2.43
N ILE A 54 4.02 -5.04 2.64
CA ILE A 54 2.92 -5.65 1.86
C ILE A 54 2.99 -5.18 0.39
N LEU A 55 3.42 -3.94 0.16
CA LEU A 55 3.61 -3.41 -1.20
C LEU A 55 4.83 -3.99 -1.92
N LEU A 56 5.81 -4.57 -1.22
CA LEU A 56 6.95 -5.23 -1.87
C LEU A 56 6.54 -6.49 -2.63
N ASP A 57 5.39 -7.09 -2.29
CA ASP A 57 4.77 -8.21 -3.01
C ASP A 57 4.04 -7.76 -4.29
N THR A 58 4.26 -6.52 -4.75
CA THR A 58 3.68 -6.04 -6.02
C THR A 58 4.32 -6.81 -7.17
N PRO A 59 3.53 -7.51 -8.00
CA PRO A 59 4.09 -8.18 -9.17
C PRO A 59 4.68 -7.15 -10.12
N VAL A 60 5.91 -7.40 -10.56
CA VAL A 60 6.60 -6.59 -11.56
C VAL A 60 6.72 -7.38 -12.85
N SER A 61 6.45 -6.72 -13.97
CA SER A 61 6.68 -7.33 -15.28
C SER A 61 8.17 -7.46 -15.51
N ILE A 62 8.62 -8.67 -15.87
CA ILE A 62 10.00 -8.92 -16.25
C ILE A 62 10.11 -8.80 -17.77
N PRO A 63 11.03 -7.97 -18.30
CA PRO A 63 11.37 -7.97 -19.72
C PRO A 63 11.77 -9.37 -20.18
N ALA A 64 11.20 -9.84 -21.29
CA ALA A 64 11.44 -11.20 -21.79
C ALA A 64 12.93 -11.49 -22.04
N GLN A 65 13.72 -10.47 -22.38
CA GLN A 65 15.16 -10.57 -22.61
C GLN A 65 15.97 -10.91 -21.34
N LEU A 66 15.37 -10.81 -20.15
CA LEU A 66 16.00 -11.16 -18.87
C LEU A 66 15.67 -12.58 -18.40
N LEU A 67 14.82 -13.31 -19.12
CA LEU A 67 14.53 -14.72 -18.81
C LEU A 67 15.65 -15.58 -19.41
N GLU A 68 16.27 -16.43 -18.59
CA GLU A 68 17.15 -17.50 -19.06
C GLU A 68 16.31 -18.66 -19.64
N ASP A 69 16.94 -19.48 -20.49
CA ASP A 69 16.31 -20.66 -21.14
C ASP A 69 15.85 -21.74 -20.13
#